data_AF-A0A381TJD7-F1
#
_entry.id   AF-A0A381TJD7-F1
#
_cell.length_a   1.000
_cell.length_b   1.000
_cell.length_c   1.000
_cell.angle_alpha   90.00
_cell.angle_beta   90.00
_cell.angle_gamma   90.00
#
_symmetry.space_group_name_H-M   'P 1'
#
loop_
_entity.id
_entity.type
_entity.pdbx_description
1 polymer ?
#
loop_
_entity_poly.entity_id
_entity_poly.type
_entity_poly.pdbx_seq_one_letter_code
_entity_poly.pdbx_strand_id
1 'polypeptide(L)'
;NIGDEFKSEILKDFNTKDVVIFCDIEGDEVKLINSHNLDLYKNSEICMELHHNGKDHNKDIIPNILDKTHTTNLIWQKGKNFEVPELISNISHLDILLSAWEWRSYPTPWLIAKPF
;
A
#
# COMPACT_ATOMS: atom_id res chain seq x y z
N ASN A 1 -9.30 -18.94 3.88
CA ASN A 1 -8.50 -19.36 5.05
C ASN A 1 -7.76 -18.15 5.57
N ILE A 2 -7.75 -17.93 6.89
CA ILE A 2 -6.88 -16.92 7.51
C ILE A 2 -5.50 -17.59 7.68
N GLY A 3 -4.43 -16.94 7.22
CA GLY A 3 -3.05 -17.44 7.29
C GLY A 3 -2.50 -18.12 6.02
N ASP A 4 -3.21 -18.02 4.89
CA ASP A 4 -2.75 -18.53 3.58
C ASP A 4 -2.16 -17.40 2.72
N GLU A 5 -1.34 -17.74 1.72
CA GLU A 5 -0.70 -16.75 0.84
C GLU A 5 -1.69 -16.23 -0.22
N PHE A 6 -1.71 -14.91 -0.43
CA PHE A 6 -2.47 -14.33 -1.53
C PHE A 6 -1.76 -14.60 -2.86
N LYS A 7 -2.47 -15.21 -3.81
CA LYS A 7 -1.96 -15.54 -5.14
C LYS A 7 -2.67 -14.72 -6.20
N SER A 8 -1.93 -13.96 -7.00
CA SER A 8 -2.47 -13.07 -8.03
C SER A 8 -3.37 -13.80 -9.05
N GLU A 9 -3.18 -15.11 -9.23
CA GLU A 9 -3.98 -15.94 -10.12
C GLU A 9 -5.47 -15.92 -9.79
N ILE A 10 -5.85 -15.65 -8.54
CA ILE A 10 -7.26 -15.52 -8.13
C ILE A 10 -7.99 -14.42 -8.92
N LEU A 11 -7.28 -13.41 -9.43
CA LEU A 11 -7.85 -12.33 -10.23
C LEU A 11 -8.43 -12.83 -11.56
N LYS A 12 -8.00 -14.00 -12.06
CA LYS A 12 -8.57 -14.60 -13.27
C LYS A 12 -10.06 -14.92 -13.10
N ASP A 13 -10.48 -15.26 -11.88
CA ASP A 13 -11.87 -15.60 -11.56
C ASP A 13 -12.79 -14.37 -11.56
N PHE A 14 -12.21 -13.16 -11.57
CA PHE A 14 -12.93 -11.88 -11.50
C PHE A 14 -12.80 -11.05 -12.78
N ASN A 15 -12.38 -11.65 -13.91
CA ASN A 15 -12.11 -10.94 -15.16
C ASN A 15 -13.31 -10.17 -15.79
N THR A 16 -14.53 -10.43 -15.33
CA THR A 16 -15.78 -9.77 -15.78
C THR A 16 -16.39 -8.85 -14.72
N LYS A 17 -15.66 -8.59 -13.62
CA LYS A 17 -16.12 -7.78 -12.50
C LYS A 17 -15.27 -6.54 -12.36
N ASP A 18 -15.86 -5.51 -11.78
CA ASP A 18 -15.11 -4.38 -11.26
C ASP A 18 -14.40 -4.84 -9.98
N VAL A 19 -13.07 -4.79 -10.00
CA VAL A 19 -12.22 -5.26 -8.89
C VAL A 19 -11.47 -4.08 -8.31
N VAL A 20 -11.53 -3.94 -6.98
CA VAL A 20 -10.68 -3.03 -6.21
C VAL A 20 -9.75 -3.88 -5.36
N ILE A 21 -8.45 -3.64 -5.50
CA ILE A 21 -7.42 -4.23 -4.66
C ILE A 21 -7.02 -3.17 -3.64
N PHE A 22 -7.25 -3.45 -2.37
CA PHE A 22 -6.86 -2.60 -1.25
C PHE A 22 -5.87 -3.37 -0.39
N CYS A 23 -4.61 -2.96 -0.33
CA CYS A 23 -3.60 -3.74 0.37
C CYS A 23 -2.49 -2.90 1.02
N ASP A 24 -2.10 -3.38 2.20
CA ASP A 24 -0.88 -3.04 2.92
C ASP A 24 -0.17 -4.39 3.16
N ILE A 25 1.04 -4.53 2.65
CA ILE A 25 1.80 -5.79 2.65
C ILE A 25 3.28 -5.59 3.05
N GLU A 26 3.56 -4.53 3.80
CA GLU A 26 4.79 -4.37 4.59
C GLU A 26 6.11 -4.58 3.80
N GLY A 27 6.20 -4.13 2.54
CA GLY A 27 7.44 -4.17 1.74
C GLY A 27 7.47 -5.20 0.61
N ASP A 28 6.53 -6.15 0.62
CA ASP A 28 6.45 -7.22 -0.39
C ASP A 28 5.73 -6.80 -1.68
N GLU A 29 5.47 -5.50 -1.90
CA GLU A 29 4.70 -4.98 -3.03
C GLU A 29 5.25 -5.42 -4.39
N VAL A 30 6.59 -5.48 -4.56
CA VAL A 30 7.24 -5.93 -5.80
C VAL A 30 7.11 -7.44 -6.01
N LYS A 31 6.96 -8.22 -4.93
CA LYS A 31 6.65 -9.66 -5.07
C LYS A 31 5.21 -9.85 -5.53
N LEU A 32 4.28 -9.05 -5.00
CA LEU A 32 2.87 -9.11 -5.36
C LEU A 32 2.61 -8.63 -6.79
N ILE A 33 3.14 -7.47 -7.18
CA ILE A 33 2.92 -6.85 -8.49
C ILE A 33 4.27 -6.60 -9.15
N ASN A 34 4.50 -7.26 -10.28
CA ASN A 34 5.70 -7.09 -11.10
C ASN A 34 5.39 -7.26 -12.59
N SER A 35 6.39 -7.06 -13.43
CA SER A 35 6.24 -7.13 -14.89
C SER A 35 5.75 -8.48 -15.41
N HIS A 36 5.93 -9.59 -14.67
CA HIS A 36 5.53 -10.92 -15.13
C HIS A 36 4.05 -11.21 -14.87
N ASN A 37 3.44 -10.56 -13.88
CA ASN A 37 2.05 -10.81 -13.49
C ASN A 37 1.14 -9.58 -13.67
N LEU A 38 1.67 -8.46 -14.17
CA LEU A 38 0.94 -7.20 -14.40
C LEU A 38 -0.38 -7.38 -15.17
N ASP A 39 -0.41 -8.28 -16.16
CA ASP A 39 -1.61 -8.56 -16.94
C ASP A 39 -2.80 -9.07 -16.11
N LEU A 40 -2.56 -9.66 -14.93
CA LEU A 40 -3.61 -10.09 -14.02
C LEU A 40 -4.31 -8.91 -13.34
N TYR A 41 -3.62 -7.77 -13.23
CA TYR A 41 -4.07 -6.58 -12.52
C TYR A 41 -4.65 -5.51 -13.44
N LYS A 42 -4.50 -5.65 -14.77
CA LYS A 42 -4.79 -4.59 -15.76
C LYS A 42 -6.23 -4.07 -15.76
N ASN A 43 -7.17 -4.81 -15.21
CA ASN A 43 -8.58 -4.42 -15.12
C ASN A 43 -9.02 -4.03 -13.69
N SER A 44 -8.08 -4.01 -12.73
CA SER A 44 -8.37 -3.72 -11.33
C SER A 44 -7.96 -2.29 -10.98
N GLU A 45 -8.76 -1.61 -10.17
CA GLU A 45 -8.30 -0.43 -9.44
C GLU A 45 -7.45 -0.88 -8.23
N ILE A 46 -6.37 -0.17 -7.95
CA ILE A 46 -5.43 -0.53 -6.89
C ILE A 46 -5.27 0.65 -5.94
N CYS A 47 -5.43 0.38 -4.65
CA CYS A 47 -5.09 1.25 -3.54
C CYS A 47 -4.08 0.49 -2.67
N MET A 48 -2.81 0.91 -2.70
CA MET A 48 -1.72 0.16 -2.08
C MET A 48 -0.84 1.09 -1.24
N GLU A 49 -0.61 0.73 0.02
CA GLU A 49 0.43 1.39 0.81
C GLU A 49 1.80 0.92 0.32
N LEU A 50 2.72 1.86 0.10
CA LEU A 50 4.04 1.54 -0.41
C LEU A 50 5.09 1.65 0.70
N HIS A 51 5.87 0.59 0.85
CA HIS A 51 6.90 0.47 1.88
C HIS A 51 8.31 0.49 1.29
N HIS A 52 9.29 0.47 2.20
CA HIS A 52 10.67 0.19 1.83
C HIS A 52 10.86 -1.29 1.48
N ASN A 53 11.74 -1.54 0.51
CA ASN A 53 12.18 -2.88 0.14
C ASN A 53 13.72 -2.89 0.15
N GLY A 54 14.29 -3.31 1.29
CA GLY A 54 15.73 -3.21 1.52
C GLY A 54 16.20 -1.76 1.54
N LYS A 55 17.04 -1.38 0.58
CA LYS A 55 17.57 -0.01 0.46
C LYS A 55 16.69 0.90 -0.40
N ASP A 56 15.84 0.31 -1.23
CA ASP A 56 14.96 1.04 -2.14
C ASP A 56 13.60 1.27 -1.48
N HIS A 57 12.77 2.07 -2.13
CA HIS A 57 11.40 2.31 -1.70
C HIS A 57 10.44 2.00 -2.84
N ASN A 58 9.41 1.20 -2.57
CA ASN A 58 8.47 0.74 -3.59
C ASN A 58 7.67 1.87 -4.25
N LYS A 59 7.65 3.08 -3.67
CA LYS A 59 7.15 4.32 -4.31
C LYS A 59 7.87 4.68 -5.61
N ASP A 60 9.12 4.25 -5.76
CA ASP A 60 9.94 4.54 -6.94
C ASP A 60 9.91 3.37 -7.95
N ILE A 61 9.33 2.22 -7.57
CA ILE A 61 9.35 0.99 -8.37
C ILE A 61 7.95 0.67 -8.90
N ILE A 62 6.95 0.60 -8.01
CA ILE A 62 5.61 0.13 -8.33
C ILE A 62 4.89 1.02 -9.35
N PRO A 63 4.93 2.37 -9.24
CA PRO A 63 4.34 3.23 -10.27
C PRO A 63 4.91 2.97 -11.66
N ASN A 64 6.23 2.82 -11.78
CA ASN A 64 6.90 2.53 -13.06
C ASN A 64 6.47 1.18 -13.67
N ILE A 65 6.14 0.20 -12.83
CA ILE A 65 5.61 -1.10 -13.29
C ILE A 65 4.18 -0.92 -13.79
N LEU A 66 3.34 -0.21 -13.03
CA LEU A 66 1.92 -0.03 -13.30
C LEU A 66 1.63 0.96 -14.43
N ASP A 67 2.52 1.89 -14.76
CA ASP A 67 2.33 2.90 -15.82
C ASP A 67 2.07 2.28 -17.22
N LYS A 68 2.33 0.99 -17.39
CA LYS A 68 2.00 0.25 -18.62
C LYS A 68 0.50 -0.07 -18.77
N THR A 69 -0.26 -0.06 -17.67
CA THR A 69 -1.67 -0.48 -17.61
C THR A 69 -2.57 0.44 -16.79
N HIS A 70 -1.99 1.32 -15.96
CA HIS A 70 -2.74 2.18 -15.05
C HIS A 70 -2.21 3.62 -15.08
N THR A 71 -3.11 4.57 -14.81
CA THR A 71 -2.73 5.92 -14.37
C THR A 71 -2.48 5.89 -12.87
N THR A 72 -1.28 6.31 -12.45
CA THR A 72 -0.82 6.24 -11.05
C THR A 72 -0.89 7.62 -10.38
N ASN A 73 -1.24 7.64 -9.09
CA ASN A 73 -1.23 8.83 -8.25
C ASN A 73 -0.75 8.49 -6.84
N LEU A 74 0.37 9.09 -6.42
CA LEU A 74 0.92 8.92 -5.08
C LEU A 74 0.34 9.96 -4.11
N ILE A 75 -0.27 9.46 -3.05
CA ILE A 75 -0.83 10.24 -1.96
C ILE A 75 0.11 10.17 -0.76
N TRP A 76 0.75 11.30 -0.49
CA TRP A 76 1.59 11.44 0.69
C TRP A 76 0.77 11.78 1.92
N GLN A 77 1.05 11.07 3.01
CA GLN A 77 0.50 11.40 4.31
C GLN A 77 0.92 12.81 4.69
N LYS A 78 -0.04 13.61 5.16
CA LYS A 78 0.20 14.93 5.73
C LYS A 78 0.18 14.83 7.24
N GLY A 79 0.68 15.87 7.92
CA GLY A 79 0.61 15.95 9.38
C GLY A 79 -0.82 15.67 9.88
N LYS A 80 -0.93 14.81 10.87
CA LYS A 80 -2.21 14.48 11.51
C LYS A 80 -2.50 15.50 12.62
N ASN A 81 -3.76 15.89 12.76
CA ASN A 81 -4.22 16.52 13.99
C ASN A 81 -4.52 15.39 14.98
N PHE A 82 -3.62 15.16 15.94
CA PHE A 82 -3.73 14.07 16.90
C PHE A 82 -4.23 14.61 18.23
N GLU A 83 -5.46 14.27 18.58
CA GLU A 83 -5.98 14.49 19.92
C GLU A 83 -5.55 13.32 20.80
N VAL A 84 -4.77 13.61 21.84
CA VAL A 84 -4.21 12.59 22.73
C VAL A 84 -5.35 11.91 23.50
N PRO A 85 -5.60 10.61 23.32
CA PRO A 85 -6.60 9.89 24.09
C PRO A 85 -6.24 9.85 25.58
N GLU A 86 -7.24 9.95 26.46
CA GLU A 86 -7.03 9.90 27.92
C GLU A 86 -6.24 8.64 28.34
N LEU A 87 -6.49 7.51 27.66
CA LEU A 87 -5.80 6.23 27.87
C LEU A 87 -4.27 6.33 27.82
N ILE A 88 -3.72 7.20 26.96
CA ILE A 88 -2.28 7.37 26.78
C ILE A 88 -1.79 8.74 27.27
N SER A 89 -2.64 9.54 27.90
CA SER A 89 -2.30 10.91 28.30
C SER A 89 -1.17 10.98 29.34
N ASN A 90 -0.90 9.88 30.05
CA ASN A 90 0.10 9.79 31.11
C ASN A 90 1.42 9.12 30.70
N ILE A 91 1.60 8.73 29.43
CA ILE A 91 2.88 8.17 28.94
C ILE A 91 3.83 9.28 28.48
N SER A 92 5.08 8.94 28.12
CA SER A 92 6.04 9.96 27.71
C SER A 92 5.57 10.71 26.46
N HIS A 93 5.89 12.00 26.34
CA HIS A 93 5.55 12.77 25.14
C HIS A 93 6.11 12.17 23.86
N LEU A 94 7.25 11.46 23.94
CA LEU A 94 7.83 10.75 22.81
C LEU A 94 6.95 9.56 22.41
N ASP A 95 6.46 8.78 23.36
CA ASP A 95 5.58 7.64 23.08
C ASP A 95 4.21 8.09 22.56
N ILE A 96 3.68 9.22 23.06
CA ILE A 96 2.47 9.86 22.53
C ILE A 96 2.70 10.26 21.06
N LEU A 97 3.84 10.89 20.75
CA LEU A 97 4.19 11.29 19.39
C LEU A 97 4.35 10.06 18.46
N LEU A 98 5.01 9.00 18.93
CA LEU A 98 5.15 7.75 18.17
C LEU A 98 3.79 7.06 17.95
N SER A 99 2.89 7.12 18.94
CA SER A 99 1.52 6.62 18.81
C SER A 99 0.74 7.40 17.75
N ALA A 100 0.90 8.73 17.70
CA ALA A 100 0.29 9.57 16.68
C ALA A 100 0.76 9.21 15.25
N TRP A 101 1.95 8.63 15.14
CA TRP A 101 2.56 8.18 13.88
C TRP A 101 2.49 6.67 13.65
N GLU A 102 1.72 5.94 14.47
CA GLU A 102 1.51 4.49 14.33
C GLU A 102 2.84 3.71 14.31
N TRP A 103 3.83 4.16 15.09
CA TRP A 103 5.18 3.56 15.15
C TRP A 103 5.92 3.49 13.81
N ARG A 104 5.50 4.28 12.80
CA ARG A 104 6.19 4.30 11.50
C ARG A 104 7.59 4.89 11.64
N SER A 105 8.59 4.15 11.17
CA SER A 105 9.98 4.61 11.11
C SER A 105 10.26 5.47 9.87
N TYR A 106 9.45 5.33 8.81
CA TYR A 106 9.58 6.04 7.54
C TYR A 106 8.19 6.36 6.95
N PRO A 107 8.07 7.37 6.08
CA PRO A 107 6.82 7.63 5.35
C PRO A 107 6.44 6.47 4.43
N THR A 108 5.17 6.11 4.42
CA THR A 108 4.59 5.06 3.57
C THR A 108 3.43 5.66 2.77
N PRO A 109 3.71 6.27 1.59
CA PRO A 109 2.68 6.88 0.78
C PRO A 109 1.73 5.83 0.21
N TRP A 110 0.49 6.23 -0.03
CA TRP A 110 -0.52 5.38 -0.64
C TRP A 110 -0.58 5.65 -2.15
N LEU A 111 -0.51 4.59 -2.95
CA LEU A 111 -0.69 4.63 -4.39
C LEU A 111 -2.15 4.36 -4.73
N ILE A 112 -2.74 5.24 -5.53
CA ILE A 112 -3.99 4.99 -6.25
C ILE A 112 -3.64 4.76 -7.72
N ALA A 113 -3.97 3.59 -8.27
CA ALA A 113 -3.77 3.25 -9.66
C ALA A 113 -5.09 2.85 -10.32
N LYS A 114 -5.42 3.51 -11.44
CA LYS A 114 -6.67 3.27 -12.19
C LYS A 114 -6.38 2.72 -13.58
N PRO A 115 -7.03 1.63 -14.01
CA PRO A 115 -6.76 1.02 -15.31
C PRO A 115 -7.20 1.93 -16.48
N PHE A 116 -6.58 1.80 -17.65
CA PHE A 116 -6.93 2.52 -18.89
C PHE A 116 -7.13 1.60 -20.10
#